data_AF-F8P061-F1
#
_entry.id   AF-F8P061-F1
#
_cell.length_a   1.000
_cell.length_b   1.000
_cell.length_c   1.000
_cell.angle_alpha   90.00
_cell.angle_beta   90.00
_cell.angle_gamma   90.00
#
_symmetry.space_group_name_H-M   'P 1'
#
loop_
_entity.id
_entity.type
_entity.pdbx_description
1 polymer ?
#
loop_
_entity_poly.entity_id
_entity_poly.type
_entity_poly.pdbx_seq_one_letter_code
_entity_poly.pdbx_strand_id
1 'polypeptide(L)'
;MHKDKPMHPATLHKIVNTPNPNVHPTQLPDGSVAKAVILGDPQPLTQIGAPSWWPSALSDNVRGKMMRRFLREGYLPHILIAVCLGLLAEVYTTTSGLRYGKQRRVRLRQHTSPISDFGIAYGSARVTAQDKLAYLYLSDGSMVKGQDPDNHYWLYFTTVRGQEFILECGMFTFNMSQIIASQPYLSANDPSMPFVPAFFRDRMIQKNTPELHRERKRFSVLRNPALQRAVANSETGFTAQDLQAITSFFQTVSGKIPSESDKDVLQAFMLHSCRAFADVIESGRWKGFPVEPVLAIEADPGELDDIDDSSEEWWQYLQNWKKMKKSGKVGEETMRQAFLDWERKNGRKKRS
;
A
#
# COMPACT_ATOMS: atom_id res chain seq x y z
N MET A 1 8.41 -12.74 8.30
CA MET A 1 7.48 -12.05 9.20
C MET A 1 8.21 -11.77 10.50
N HIS A 2 8.03 -10.60 11.13
CA HIS A 2 8.68 -10.34 12.41
C HIS A 2 8.03 -11.18 13.51
N LYS A 3 8.83 -11.79 14.40
CA LYS A 3 8.33 -12.68 15.47
C LYS A 3 7.33 -12.01 16.41
N ASP A 4 7.45 -10.70 16.59
CA ASP A 4 6.61 -9.93 17.52
C ASP A 4 5.34 -9.39 16.85
N LYS A 5 5.18 -9.56 15.53
CA LYS A 5 3.92 -9.25 14.85
C LYS A 5 2.93 -10.39 15.13
N PRO A 6 1.79 -10.12 15.80
CA PRO A 6 0.72 -11.08 15.94
C PRO A 6 0.31 -11.65 14.58
N MET A 7 0.16 -12.97 14.55
CA MET A 7 -0.26 -13.68 13.36
C MET A 7 -1.69 -13.28 12.99
N HIS A 8 -1.93 -13.07 11.70
CA HIS A 8 -3.27 -12.80 11.21
C HIS A 8 -4.14 -14.06 11.37
N PRO A 9 -5.36 -13.99 11.92
CA PRO A 9 -6.14 -15.19 12.28
C PRO A 9 -6.43 -16.11 11.10
N ALA A 10 -6.72 -15.55 9.91
CA ALA A 10 -6.93 -16.36 8.70
C ALA A 10 -5.70 -17.20 8.27
N THR A 11 -4.52 -16.94 8.82
CA THR A 11 -3.31 -17.74 8.57
C THR A 11 -3.18 -18.96 9.49
N LEU A 12 -3.94 -18.96 10.58
CA LEU A 12 -3.93 -20.00 11.63
C LEU A 12 -5.16 -20.92 11.56
N HIS A 13 -6.07 -20.70 10.61
CA HIS A 13 -7.31 -21.45 10.46
C HIS A 13 -7.51 -21.89 9.01
N LYS A 14 -8.19 -23.02 8.82
CA LYS A 14 -8.66 -23.46 7.51
C LYS A 14 -9.78 -22.56 7.00
N ILE A 15 -9.77 -22.20 5.72
CA ILE A 15 -10.87 -21.49 5.05
C ILE A 15 -11.83 -22.53 4.49
N VAL A 16 -13.06 -22.52 4.97
CA VAL A 16 -14.05 -23.58 4.66
C VAL A 16 -15.07 -23.16 3.61
N ASN A 17 -15.24 -21.85 3.37
CA ASN A 17 -16.10 -21.33 2.31
C ASN A 17 -15.32 -20.99 1.04
N THR A 18 -15.97 -20.34 0.08
CA THR A 18 -15.43 -20.06 -1.26
C THR A 18 -15.25 -18.56 -1.49
N PRO A 19 -14.35 -17.83 -0.78
CA PRO A 19 -14.15 -16.39 -0.94
C PRO A 19 -13.36 -16.03 -2.22
N ASN A 20 -13.67 -16.68 -3.34
CA ASN A 20 -13.02 -16.43 -4.62
C ASN A 20 -13.33 -15.02 -5.16
N PRO A 21 -12.55 -14.49 -6.12
CA PRO A 21 -12.70 -13.14 -6.66
C PRO A 21 -14.14 -12.80 -7.08
N ASN A 22 -14.80 -13.72 -7.80
CA ASN A 22 -16.14 -13.53 -8.37
C ASN A 22 -17.30 -13.69 -7.38
N VAL A 23 -17.03 -13.99 -6.10
CA VAL A 23 -18.08 -14.15 -5.10
C VAL A 23 -18.55 -12.79 -4.61
N HIS A 24 -19.87 -12.57 -4.71
CA HIS A 24 -20.50 -11.35 -4.26
C HIS A 24 -20.30 -11.13 -2.75
N PRO A 25 -20.09 -9.88 -2.31
CA PRO A 25 -20.01 -9.58 -0.90
C PRO A 25 -21.38 -9.78 -0.23
N THR A 26 -21.35 -10.13 1.06
CA THR A 26 -22.54 -10.44 1.84
C THR A 26 -22.80 -9.34 2.87
N GLN A 27 -24.07 -9.09 3.18
CA GLN A 27 -24.43 -8.26 4.33
C GLN A 27 -24.13 -9.03 5.63
N LEU A 28 -23.39 -8.41 6.53
CA LEU A 28 -22.97 -8.94 7.81
C LEU A 28 -24.01 -8.62 8.91
N PRO A 29 -23.98 -9.32 10.06
CA PRO A 29 -24.97 -9.12 11.14
C PRO A 29 -25.06 -7.67 11.67
N ASP A 30 -23.98 -6.90 11.56
CA ASP A 30 -23.93 -5.50 11.97
C ASP A 30 -24.32 -4.51 10.87
N GLY A 31 -24.84 -5.01 9.75
CA GLY A 31 -25.29 -4.24 8.60
C GLY A 31 -24.18 -3.84 7.62
N SER A 32 -22.89 -4.06 7.95
CA SER A 32 -21.80 -3.80 7.01
C SER A 32 -21.76 -4.83 5.87
N VAL A 33 -21.09 -4.50 4.76
CA VAL A 33 -21.04 -5.36 3.57
C VAL A 33 -19.59 -5.64 3.21
N ALA A 34 -19.21 -6.92 3.18
CA ALA A 34 -17.87 -7.38 2.86
C ALA A 34 -17.88 -8.81 2.32
N LYS A 35 -16.76 -9.26 1.75
CA LYS A 35 -16.56 -10.67 1.38
C LYS A 35 -16.22 -11.48 2.64
N ALA A 36 -17.11 -12.42 2.98
CA ALA A 36 -16.94 -13.29 4.14
C ALA A 36 -15.87 -14.35 3.92
N VAL A 37 -14.95 -14.50 4.87
CA VAL A 37 -13.97 -15.58 4.97
C VAL A 37 -14.31 -16.38 6.22
N ILE A 38 -14.82 -17.59 6.04
CA ILE A 38 -15.23 -18.46 7.14
C ILE A 38 -14.03 -19.30 7.60
N LEU A 39 -13.63 -19.09 8.84
CA LEU A 39 -12.51 -19.73 9.51
C LEU A 39 -13.02 -20.96 10.28
N GLY A 40 -12.59 -22.14 9.83
CA GLY A 40 -12.86 -23.43 10.46
C GLY A 40 -11.80 -23.79 11.50
N ASP A 41 -11.41 -25.06 11.51
CA ASP A 41 -10.48 -25.60 12.51
C ASP A 41 -9.11 -24.90 12.45
N PRO A 42 -8.46 -24.72 13.62
CA PRO A 42 -7.08 -24.27 13.69
C PRO A 42 -6.13 -25.20 12.92
N GLN A 43 -5.09 -24.62 12.34
CA GLN A 43 -4.06 -25.35 11.62
C GLN A 43 -2.67 -24.73 11.84
N PRO A 44 -1.59 -25.52 11.69
CA PRO A 44 -0.25 -24.98 11.82
C PRO A 44 0.08 -24.03 10.68
N LEU A 45 0.88 -23.00 10.98
CA LEU A 45 1.31 -21.97 10.02
C LEU A 45 2.00 -22.56 8.78
N THR A 46 2.62 -23.73 8.89
CA THR A 46 3.26 -24.44 7.77
C THR A 46 2.29 -24.84 6.67
N GLN A 47 0.97 -24.84 6.93
CA GLN A 47 -0.07 -25.14 5.95
C GLN A 47 -0.56 -23.91 5.18
N ILE A 48 -0.14 -22.69 5.54
CA ILE A 48 -0.57 -21.47 4.85
C ILE A 48 -0.22 -21.54 3.36
N GLY A 49 -1.19 -21.21 2.50
CA GLY A 49 -1.04 -21.30 1.05
C GLY A 49 -1.16 -22.72 0.46
N ALA A 50 -1.23 -23.78 1.28
CA ALA A 50 -1.44 -25.14 0.79
C ALA A 50 -2.92 -25.39 0.39
N PRO A 51 -3.20 -26.39 -0.47
CA PRO A 51 -4.57 -26.81 -0.77
C PRO A 51 -5.40 -27.19 0.46
N SER A 52 -4.76 -27.72 1.50
CA SER A 52 -5.40 -28.04 2.80
C SER A 52 -5.92 -26.80 3.53
N TRP A 53 -5.24 -25.65 3.41
CA TRP A 53 -5.62 -24.38 4.04
C TRP A 53 -6.85 -23.75 3.40
N TRP A 54 -6.92 -23.75 2.07
CA TRP A 54 -8.09 -23.25 1.34
C TRP A 54 -8.39 -24.15 0.12
N PRO A 55 -9.14 -25.25 0.34
CA PRO A 55 -9.39 -26.26 -0.70
C PRO A 55 -10.24 -25.77 -1.88
N SER A 56 -11.13 -24.81 -1.62
CA SER A 56 -12.09 -24.27 -2.60
C SER A 56 -11.54 -23.09 -3.41
N ALA A 57 -10.25 -22.75 -3.28
CA ALA A 57 -9.61 -21.74 -4.13
C ALA A 57 -9.65 -22.18 -5.60
N LEU A 58 -10.01 -21.26 -6.52
CA LEU A 58 -10.08 -21.56 -7.96
C LEU A 58 -8.73 -21.98 -8.57
N SER A 59 -7.64 -21.47 -8.02
CA SER A 59 -6.28 -21.78 -8.46
C SER A 59 -5.26 -21.48 -7.36
N ASP A 60 -4.04 -21.96 -7.53
CA ASP A 60 -2.93 -21.63 -6.62
C ASP A 60 -2.57 -20.14 -6.66
N ASN A 61 -2.78 -19.46 -7.80
CA ASN A 61 -2.58 -18.01 -7.90
C ASN A 61 -3.57 -17.25 -7.01
N VAL A 62 -4.85 -17.61 -7.07
CA VAL A 62 -5.89 -17.01 -6.20
C VAL A 62 -5.59 -17.27 -4.73
N ARG A 63 -5.18 -18.51 -4.40
CA ARG A 63 -4.80 -18.88 -3.03
C ARG A 63 -3.59 -18.09 -2.54
N GLY A 64 -2.55 -17.97 -3.37
CA GLY A 64 -1.33 -17.23 -3.08
C GLY A 64 -1.56 -15.72 -2.90
N LYS A 65 -2.42 -15.12 -3.73
CA LYS A 65 -2.80 -13.70 -3.61
C LYS A 65 -3.56 -13.44 -2.32
N MET A 66 -4.56 -14.27 -2.00
CA MET A 66 -5.30 -14.17 -0.73
C MET A 66 -4.37 -14.32 0.49
N MET A 67 -3.44 -15.29 0.45
CA MET A 67 -2.40 -15.42 1.46
C MET A 67 -1.61 -14.13 1.64
N ARG A 68 -1.11 -13.54 0.54
CA ARG A 68 -0.37 -12.26 0.58
C ARG A 68 -1.21 -11.12 1.15
N ARG A 69 -2.52 -11.07 0.87
CA ARG A 69 -3.43 -10.06 1.46
C ARG A 69 -3.46 -10.18 2.99
N PHE A 70 -3.68 -11.38 3.54
CA PHE A 70 -3.68 -11.58 5.00
C PHE A 70 -2.34 -11.26 5.67
N LEU A 71 -1.23 -11.66 5.06
CA LEU A 71 0.11 -11.41 5.61
C LEU A 71 0.43 -9.90 5.68
N ARG A 72 -0.14 -9.13 4.76
CA ARG A 72 0.04 -7.66 4.65
C ARG A 72 -1.01 -6.86 5.39
N GLU A 73 -2.08 -7.49 5.84
CA GLU A 73 -3.12 -6.84 6.62
C GLU A 73 -2.62 -6.45 8.02
N GLY A 74 -3.08 -5.29 8.47
CA GLY A 74 -2.68 -4.68 9.74
C GLY A 74 -1.30 -4.02 9.72
N TYR A 75 -0.97 -3.32 10.80
CA TYR A 75 0.34 -2.69 11.03
C TYR A 75 0.81 -1.65 10.00
N LEU A 76 -0.03 -1.24 9.04
CA LEU A 76 0.32 -0.21 8.05
C LEU A 76 0.91 1.07 8.70
N PRO A 77 0.33 1.65 9.77
CA PRO A 77 0.93 2.82 10.43
C PRO A 77 2.35 2.57 10.93
N HIS A 78 2.63 1.39 11.49
CA HIS A 78 3.96 1.02 12.00
C HIS A 78 4.98 1.01 10.87
N ILE A 79 4.62 0.41 9.74
CA ILE A 79 5.48 0.31 8.56
C ILE A 79 5.75 1.72 8.00
N LEU A 80 4.71 2.54 7.82
CA LEU A 80 4.88 3.87 7.26
C LEU A 80 5.72 4.78 8.17
N ILE A 81 5.50 4.73 9.49
CA ILE A 81 6.31 5.47 10.46
C ILE A 81 7.77 5.02 10.41
N ALA A 82 8.02 3.71 10.41
CA ALA A 82 9.36 3.16 10.33
C ALA A 82 10.10 3.61 9.05
N VAL A 83 9.44 3.57 7.89
CA VAL A 83 10.00 4.05 6.62
C VAL A 83 10.30 5.55 6.69
N CYS A 84 9.35 6.35 7.19
CA CYS A 84 9.58 7.79 7.35
C CYS A 84 10.74 8.12 8.29
N LEU A 85 10.89 7.38 9.39
CA LEU A 85 11.97 7.61 10.34
C LEU A 85 13.33 7.15 9.80
N GLY A 86 13.37 6.04 9.05
CA GLY A 86 14.57 5.63 8.31
C GLY A 86 14.98 6.67 7.26
N LEU A 87 14.03 7.22 6.52
CA LEU A 87 14.29 8.34 5.60
C LEU A 87 14.80 9.58 6.33
N LEU A 88 14.20 9.94 7.48
CA LEU A 88 14.63 11.09 8.26
C LEU A 88 16.08 10.90 8.75
N ALA A 89 16.37 9.75 9.36
CA ALA A 89 17.66 9.36 9.91
C ALA A 89 18.77 9.38 8.85
N GLU A 90 18.57 8.64 7.76
CA GLU A 90 19.65 8.30 6.83
C GLU A 90 19.68 9.17 5.58
N VAL A 91 18.63 9.95 5.30
CA VAL A 91 18.58 10.82 4.12
C VAL A 91 18.51 12.28 4.50
N TYR A 92 17.98 12.66 5.66
CA TYR A 92 17.80 14.06 6.03
C TYR A 92 18.65 14.52 7.22
N THR A 93 19.15 13.62 8.06
CA THR A 93 20.05 13.94 9.18
C THR A 93 21.52 13.52 8.98
N THR A 94 21.92 13.18 7.76
CA THR A 94 23.29 12.74 7.39
C THR A 94 24.44 13.73 7.70
N THR A 95 24.18 14.89 8.29
CA THR A 95 25.22 15.84 8.72
C THR A 95 25.33 16.03 10.22
N SER A 96 24.44 15.41 10.99
CA SER A 96 24.51 15.40 12.44
C SER A 96 25.03 14.07 12.99
N GLY A 97 25.07 13.01 12.19
CA GLY A 97 25.59 11.70 12.59
C GLY A 97 27.13 11.66 12.59
N LEU A 98 27.70 10.97 13.58
CA LEU A 98 29.15 10.79 13.73
C LEU A 98 29.74 9.98 12.56
N ARG A 99 28.93 9.11 11.93
CA ARG A 99 29.35 8.19 10.86
C ARG A 99 29.68 8.87 9.52
N TYR A 100 29.03 9.98 9.20
CA TYR A 100 29.06 10.53 7.83
C TYR A 100 30.08 11.66 7.60
N GLY A 101 30.78 12.15 8.64
CA GLY A 101 31.88 13.13 8.49
C GLY A 101 31.56 14.30 7.54
N LYS A 102 32.51 14.65 6.65
CA LYS A 102 32.34 15.66 5.58
C LYS A 102 31.68 15.11 4.29
N GLN A 103 31.04 13.93 4.33
CA GLN A 103 30.47 13.35 3.10
C GLN A 103 29.34 14.20 2.51
N ARG A 104 29.15 14.07 1.20
CA ARG A 104 28.13 14.79 0.44
C ARG A 104 26.74 14.40 0.92
N ARG A 105 25.92 15.41 1.25
CA ARG A 105 24.50 15.23 1.61
C ARG A 105 23.74 14.54 0.47
N VAL A 106 23.15 13.38 0.77
CA VAL A 106 22.14 12.76 -0.09
C VAL A 106 20.78 13.34 0.29
N ARG A 107 19.94 13.68 -0.70
CA ARG A 107 18.58 14.20 -0.49
C ARG A 107 17.67 13.64 -1.58
N LEU A 108 16.42 13.33 -1.22
CA LEU A 108 15.43 12.92 -2.23
C LEU A 108 15.06 14.09 -3.12
N ARG A 109 14.81 13.78 -4.39
CA ARG A 109 14.28 14.69 -5.40
C ARG A 109 13.27 13.97 -6.26
N GLN A 110 12.23 14.68 -6.70
CA GLN A 110 11.42 14.25 -7.82
C GLN A 110 11.89 14.99 -9.07
N HIS A 111 12.39 14.25 -10.07
CA HIS A 111 13.10 14.82 -11.22
C HIS A 111 14.19 15.81 -10.77
N THR A 112 14.01 17.10 -11.04
CA THR A 112 14.94 18.17 -10.68
C THR A 112 14.54 18.91 -9.41
N SER A 113 13.41 18.58 -8.77
CA SER A 113 12.85 19.32 -7.64
C SER A 113 13.13 18.59 -6.32
N PRO A 114 13.94 19.15 -5.40
CA PRO A 114 14.14 18.56 -4.08
C PRO A 114 12.83 18.40 -3.30
N ILE A 115 12.76 17.36 -2.47
CA ILE A 115 11.67 17.19 -1.51
C ILE A 115 11.87 18.16 -0.33
N SER A 116 10.84 18.96 -0.03
CA SER A 116 10.81 19.95 1.05
C SER A 116 10.00 19.53 2.27
N ASP A 117 9.14 18.51 2.11
CA ASP A 117 8.40 17.87 3.20
C ASP A 117 8.04 16.42 2.83
N PHE A 118 7.92 15.56 3.83
CA PHE A 118 7.33 14.23 3.70
C PHE A 118 6.78 13.76 5.05
N GLY A 119 5.85 12.83 4.98
CA GLY A 119 5.24 12.26 6.17
C GLY A 119 4.10 11.32 5.84
N ILE A 120 3.15 11.25 6.77
CA ILE A 120 2.02 10.33 6.70
C ILE A 120 0.74 11.15 6.57
N ALA A 121 -0.09 10.77 5.62
CA ALA A 121 -1.46 11.24 5.52
C ALA A 121 -2.42 10.15 6.02
N TYR A 122 -3.52 10.59 6.62
CA TYR A 122 -4.56 9.76 7.20
C TYR A 122 -5.92 10.20 6.69
N GLY A 123 -6.77 9.25 6.34
CA GLY A 123 -8.09 9.54 5.81
C GLY A 123 -8.85 8.27 5.46
N SER A 124 -9.63 8.33 4.38
CA SER A 124 -10.30 7.17 3.82
C SER A 124 -9.83 6.85 2.41
N ALA A 125 -9.95 5.59 2.02
CA ALA A 125 -9.75 5.11 0.66
C ALA A 125 -11.07 4.62 0.07
N ARG A 126 -11.28 4.88 -1.22
CA ARG A 126 -12.46 4.40 -1.95
C ARG A 126 -12.30 2.91 -2.26
N VAL A 127 -13.00 2.08 -1.50
CA VAL A 127 -12.96 0.61 -1.62
C VAL A 127 -14.38 0.06 -1.75
N THR A 128 -14.60 -0.83 -2.72
CA THR A 128 -15.91 -1.47 -2.90
C THR A 128 -16.10 -2.60 -1.89
N ALA A 129 -17.34 -2.99 -1.60
CA ALA A 129 -17.61 -4.08 -0.65
C ALA A 129 -17.00 -5.43 -1.09
N GLN A 130 -16.77 -5.60 -2.40
CA GLN A 130 -16.19 -6.79 -3.04
C GLN A 130 -14.74 -7.01 -2.61
N ASP A 131 -14.07 -5.91 -2.28
CA ASP A 131 -12.64 -5.86 -1.95
C ASP A 131 -12.39 -5.83 -0.44
N LYS A 132 -13.44 -5.64 0.38
CA LYS A 132 -13.37 -5.71 1.84
C LYS A 132 -13.47 -7.16 2.30
N LEU A 133 -12.78 -7.50 3.38
CA LEU A 133 -12.83 -8.82 3.99
C LEU A 133 -13.44 -8.76 5.39
N ALA A 134 -14.14 -9.82 5.77
CA ALA A 134 -14.57 -10.07 7.15
C ALA A 134 -14.34 -11.54 7.49
N TYR A 135 -13.92 -11.79 8.72
CA TYR A 135 -13.50 -13.10 9.23
C TYR A 135 -14.57 -13.61 10.19
N LEU A 136 -15.16 -14.77 9.88
CA LEU A 136 -16.18 -15.40 10.72
C LEU A 136 -15.64 -16.72 11.28
N TYR A 137 -15.61 -16.88 12.59
CA TYR A 137 -15.17 -18.10 13.24
C TYR A 137 -16.32 -19.08 13.38
N LEU A 138 -16.14 -20.32 12.90
CA LEU A 138 -17.14 -21.36 13.10
C LEU A 138 -17.21 -21.86 14.54
N SER A 139 -16.11 -21.76 15.28
CA SER A 139 -16.00 -22.29 16.65
C SER A 139 -16.98 -21.64 17.62
N ASP A 140 -17.22 -20.33 17.48
CA ASP A 140 -18.03 -19.54 18.40
C ASP A 140 -18.99 -18.57 17.70
N GLY A 141 -19.00 -18.54 16.36
CA GLY A 141 -19.80 -17.61 15.58
C GLY A 141 -19.33 -16.16 15.63
N SER A 142 -18.17 -15.89 16.24
CA SER A 142 -17.64 -14.53 16.34
C SER A 142 -17.22 -14.00 14.97
N MET A 143 -17.24 -12.67 14.84
CA MET A 143 -16.87 -11.98 13.60
C MET A 143 -15.86 -10.88 13.88
N VAL A 144 -14.82 -10.82 13.06
CA VAL A 144 -13.81 -9.76 13.06
C VAL A 144 -13.78 -9.13 11.67
N LYS A 145 -13.91 -7.80 11.60
CA LYS A 145 -13.74 -7.07 10.34
C LYS A 145 -12.28 -7.03 9.95
N GLY A 146 -12.01 -7.11 8.65
CA GLY A 146 -10.70 -6.78 8.13
C GLY A 146 -10.39 -5.30 8.24
N GLN A 147 -9.31 -4.89 7.57
CA GLN A 147 -8.85 -3.51 7.53
C GLN A 147 -9.98 -2.56 7.12
N ASP A 148 -10.11 -1.46 7.84
CA ASP A 148 -11.14 -0.47 7.58
C ASP A 148 -10.63 0.58 6.56
N PRO A 149 -11.20 0.66 5.35
CA PRO A 149 -10.78 1.64 4.37
C PRO A 149 -11.12 3.07 4.80
N ASP A 150 -12.03 3.27 5.75
CA ASP A 150 -12.28 4.59 6.33
C ASP A 150 -11.21 5.01 7.33
N ASN A 151 -10.24 4.14 7.65
CA ASN A 151 -9.10 4.40 8.53
C ASN A 151 -7.80 4.01 7.82
N HIS A 152 -7.51 4.68 6.70
CA HIS A 152 -6.39 4.36 5.82
C HIS A 152 -5.23 5.37 5.91
N TYR A 153 -4.03 4.91 5.57
CA TYR A 153 -2.79 5.66 5.70
C TYR A 153 -1.93 5.53 4.44
N TRP A 154 -1.28 6.62 4.03
CA TRP A 154 -0.33 6.63 2.92
C TRP A 154 0.80 7.62 3.17
N LEU A 155 1.89 7.47 2.41
CA LEU A 155 3.00 8.42 2.45
C LEU A 155 2.71 9.58 1.49
N TYR A 156 3.01 10.79 1.93
CA TYR A 156 3.01 11.96 1.06
C TYR A 156 4.42 12.56 0.96
N PHE A 157 4.69 13.18 -0.18
CA PHE A 157 5.90 13.95 -0.42
C PHE A 157 5.52 15.28 -1.05
N THR A 158 6.17 16.36 -0.62
CA THR A 158 6.01 17.70 -1.18
C THR A 158 7.38 18.20 -1.64
N THR A 159 7.47 18.67 -2.88
CA THR A 159 8.70 19.30 -3.39
C THR A 159 8.79 20.78 -3.02
N VAL A 160 9.98 21.37 -3.14
CA VAL A 160 10.18 22.83 -2.96
C VAL A 160 9.33 23.71 -3.89
N ARG A 161 8.79 23.14 -4.97
CA ARG A 161 7.86 23.80 -5.90
C ARG A 161 6.39 23.61 -5.52
N GLY A 162 6.10 23.00 -4.37
CA GLY A 162 4.75 22.71 -3.90
C GLY A 162 4.06 21.54 -4.63
N GLN A 163 4.78 20.78 -5.45
CA GLN A 163 4.19 19.59 -6.08
C GLN A 163 4.10 18.44 -5.07
N GLU A 164 2.94 17.80 -5.00
CA GLU A 164 2.65 16.69 -4.11
C GLU A 164 2.61 15.34 -4.84
N PHE A 165 2.98 14.29 -4.11
CA PHE A 165 2.99 12.90 -4.57
C PHE A 165 2.54 12.00 -3.44
N ILE A 166 1.91 10.89 -3.80
CA ILE A 166 1.50 9.86 -2.85
C ILE A 166 2.22 8.56 -3.18
N LEU A 167 2.73 7.90 -2.15
CA LEU A 167 3.14 6.51 -2.23
C LEU A 167 2.22 5.68 -1.34
N GLU A 168 1.46 4.80 -1.99
CA GLU A 168 0.45 3.93 -1.39
C GLU A 168 0.98 2.50 -1.33
N CYS A 169 1.03 1.91 -0.13
CA CYS A 169 1.56 0.56 0.10
C CYS A 169 0.54 -0.38 0.77
N GLY A 170 -0.62 0.14 1.17
CA GLY A 170 -1.63 -0.59 1.92
C GLY A 170 -2.82 -1.05 1.09
N MET A 171 -3.07 -0.47 -0.09
CA MET A 171 -4.26 -0.78 -0.89
C MET A 171 -4.31 -2.21 -1.47
N PHE A 172 -3.21 -2.96 -1.42
CA PHE A 172 -3.19 -4.37 -1.80
C PHE A 172 -4.13 -5.24 -0.94
N THR A 173 -4.30 -4.89 0.33
CA THR A 173 -5.25 -5.60 1.21
C THR A 173 -6.69 -5.42 0.76
N PHE A 174 -6.97 -4.38 -0.02
CA PHE A 174 -8.24 -4.07 -0.70
C PHE A 174 -8.22 -4.41 -2.20
N ASN A 175 -7.48 -5.46 -2.58
CA ASN A 175 -7.39 -5.96 -3.95
C ASN A 175 -6.86 -4.97 -5.01
N MET A 176 -6.34 -3.81 -4.63
CA MET A 176 -5.61 -2.94 -5.56
C MET A 176 -4.25 -3.55 -5.86
N SER A 177 -4.23 -4.43 -6.85
CA SER A 177 -3.19 -5.43 -7.07
C SER A 177 -1.96 -4.89 -7.83
N GLN A 178 -1.68 -3.60 -7.68
CA GLN A 178 -0.50 -2.99 -8.28
C GLN A 178 0.74 -3.31 -7.45
N ILE A 179 1.72 -3.89 -8.11
CA ILE A 179 2.96 -4.37 -7.51
C ILE A 179 4.15 -3.87 -8.33
N ILE A 180 5.32 -3.81 -7.69
CA ILE A 180 6.59 -3.46 -8.33
C ILE A 180 7.57 -4.60 -8.17
N ALA A 181 8.38 -4.85 -9.20
CA ALA A 181 9.48 -5.81 -9.11
C ALA A 181 10.52 -5.30 -8.10
N SER A 182 10.77 -6.08 -7.05
CA SER A 182 11.59 -5.60 -5.92
C SER A 182 13.07 -5.96 -6.07
N GLN A 183 13.39 -6.96 -6.90
CA GLN A 183 14.76 -7.49 -7.07
C GLN A 183 15.85 -6.42 -7.32
N PRO A 184 15.62 -5.35 -8.11
CA PRO A 184 16.64 -4.33 -8.34
C PRO A 184 17.00 -3.50 -7.09
N TYR A 185 16.17 -3.54 -6.05
CA TYR A 185 16.32 -2.74 -4.83
C TYR A 185 16.89 -3.54 -3.65
N LEU A 186 16.81 -4.87 -3.72
CA LEU A 186 17.28 -5.79 -2.69
C LEU A 186 18.81 -5.89 -2.67
N SER A 187 19.39 -6.06 -1.49
CA SER A 187 20.76 -6.52 -1.30
C SER A 187 20.83 -8.06 -1.44
N ALA A 188 22.05 -8.61 -1.57
CA ALA A 188 22.24 -10.06 -1.64
C ALA A 188 21.80 -10.80 -0.37
N ASN A 189 21.71 -10.10 0.76
CA ASN A 189 21.31 -10.65 2.06
C ASN A 189 19.81 -10.48 2.34
N ASP A 190 19.11 -9.68 1.53
CA ASP A 190 17.68 -9.49 1.71
C ASP A 190 16.90 -10.74 1.26
N PRO A 191 15.80 -11.08 1.94
CA PRO A 191 14.96 -12.19 1.51
C PRO A 191 14.42 -11.91 0.11
N SER A 192 14.52 -12.91 -0.77
CA SER A 192 13.98 -12.80 -2.12
C SER A 192 12.46 -12.60 -2.06
N MET A 193 12.04 -11.42 -2.49
CA MET A 193 10.64 -11.05 -2.67
C MET A 193 10.51 -10.51 -4.08
N PRO A 194 10.02 -11.27 -5.08
CA PRO A 194 10.05 -10.81 -6.46
C PRO A 194 9.21 -9.54 -6.66
N PHE A 195 8.15 -9.39 -5.87
CA PHE A 195 7.22 -8.27 -5.97
C PHE A 195 6.81 -7.71 -4.61
N VAL A 196 6.59 -6.40 -4.56
CA VAL A 196 6.03 -5.69 -3.40
C VAL A 196 4.90 -4.75 -3.83
N PRO A 197 3.82 -4.61 -3.06
CA PRO A 197 2.77 -3.66 -3.40
C PRO A 197 3.24 -2.22 -3.23
N ALA A 198 3.04 -1.45 -4.29
CA ALA A 198 3.30 -0.02 -4.28
C ALA A 198 2.51 0.63 -5.41
N PHE A 199 1.83 1.73 -5.09
CA PHE A 199 1.18 2.60 -6.06
C PHE A 199 1.69 4.02 -5.85
N PHE A 200 2.46 4.50 -6.83
CA PHE A 200 2.94 5.87 -6.84
C PHE A 200 1.96 6.74 -7.64
N ARG A 201 1.29 7.67 -6.97
CA ARG A 201 0.35 8.60 -7.59
C ARG A 201 1.00 9.96 -7.73
N ASP A 202 1.41 10.24 -8.96
CA ASP A 202 1.98 11.53 -9.36
C ASP A 202 0.89 12.48 -9.91
N ARG A 203 1.33 13.65 -10.41
CA ARG A 203 0.43 14.65 -10.99
C ARG A 203 -0.31 14.14 -12.22
N MET A 204 0.30 13.26 -13.02
CA MET A 204 -0.31 12.73 -14.24
C MET A 204 -1.42 11.74 -13.89
N ILE A 205 -1.16 10.82 -12.97
CA ILE A 205 -2.16 9.87 -12.48
C ILE A 205 -3.27 10.64 -11.76
N GLN A 206 -2.94 11.57 -10.87
CA GLN A 206 -3.93 12.38 -10.14
C GLN A 206 -4.92 13.11 -11.05
N LYS A 207 -4.48 13.60 -12.22
CA LYS A 207 -5.34 14.28 -13.20
C LYS A 207 -6.21 13.33 -14.02
N ASN A 208 -5.77 12.09 -14.20
CA ASN A 208 -6.38 11.14 -15.12
C ASN A 208 -7.19 10.03 -14.44
N THR A 209 -7.03 9.84 -13.14
CA THR A 209 -7.77 8.85 -12.37
C THR A 209 -8.76 9.54 -11.41
N PRO A 210 -9.88 8.88 -11.07
CA PRO A 210 -10.72 9.31 -9.97
C PRO A 210 -9.92 9.46 -8.67
N GLU A 211 -10.44 10.28 -7.76
CA GLU A 211 -9.87 10.41 -6.43
C GLU A 211 -10.05 9.10 -5.65
N LEU A 212 -8.91 8.49 -5.31
CA LEU A 212 -8.86 7.23 -4.55
C LEU A 212 -8.90 7.49 -3.03
N HIS A 213 -8.37 8.62 -2.58
CA HIS A 213 -8.16 8.94 -1.18
C HIS A 213 -8.87 10.22 -0.80
N ARG A 214 -9.47 10.26 0.40
CA ARG A 214 -9.96 11.49 1.02
C ARG A 214 -9.15 11.76 2.28
N GLU A 215 -8.20 12.69 2.18
CA GLU A 215 -7.36 13.09 3.31
C GLU A 215 -8.18 13.78 4.41
N ARG A 216 -7.91 13.44 5.67
CA ARG A 216 -8.49 14.10 6.85
C ARG A 216 -7.45 14.76 7.73
N LYS A 217 -6.27 14.14 7.86
CA LYS A 217 -5.15 14.66 8.65
C LYS A 217 -3.83 14.34 7.96
N ARG A 218 -2.83 15.17 8.26
CA ARG A 218 -1.47 15.02 7.76
C ARG A 218 -0.48 15.23 8.89
N PHE A 219 0.59 14.44 8.87
CA PHE A 219 1.63 14.44 9.89
C PHE A 219 2.99 14.53 9.22
N SER A 220 3.59 15.72 9.24
CA SER A 220 4.95 15.91 8.74
C SER A 220 5.95 15.26 9.68
N VAL A 221 6.76 14.36 9.11
CA VAL A 221 7.90 13.75 9.82
C VAL A 221 9.12 14.63 9.68
N LEU A 222 9.36 15.21 8.49
CA LEU A 222 10.51 16.07 8.26
C LEU A 222 10.49 17.34 9.13
N ARG A 223 9.31 17.86 9.48
CA ARG A 223 9.17 19.10 10.28
C ARG A 223 8.96 18.85 11.77
N ASN A 224 9.00 17.61 12.24
CA ASN A 224 8.80 17.29 13.65
C ASN A 224 10.12 17.35 14.45
N PRO A 225 10.35 18.36 15.31
CA PRO A 225 11.63 18.52 16.01
C PRO A 225 11.90 17.39 17.02
N ALA A 226 10.86 16.79 17.59
CA ALA A 226 11.02 15.68 18.53
C ALA A 226 11.53 14.43 17.80
N LEU A 227 11.00 14.13 16.62
CA LEU A 227 11.48 13.02 15.79
C LEU A 227 12.89 13.28 15.25
N GLN A 228 13.19 14.51 14.82
CA GLN A 228 14.54 14.89 14.38
C GLN A 228 15.59 14.64 15.46
N ARG A 229 15.28 14.99 16.72
CA ARG A 229 16.15 14.67 17.86
C ARG A 229 16.25 13.17 18.09
N ALA A 230 15.12 12.46 18.06
CA ALA A 230 15.08 11.02 18.31
C ALA A 230 15.92 10.22 17.31
N VAL A 231 15.86 10.57 16.01
CA VAL A 231 16.62 9.84 14.99
C VAL A 231 18.10 10.22 14.91
N ALA A 232 18.53 11.31 15.55
CA ALA A 232 19.93 11.69 15.60
C ALA A 232 20.80 10.64 16.31
N ASN A 233 20.21 9.83 17.21
CA ASN A 233 20.86 8.75 17.95
C ASN A 233 20.71 7.37 17.29
N SER A 234 20.10 7.29 16.09
CA SER A 234 19.75 6.00 15.47
C SER A 234 20.94 5.04 15.28
N GLU A 235 22.17 5.58 15.13
CA GLU A 235 23.42 4.80 15.05
C GLU A 235 23.75 4.05 16.35
N THR A 236 23.57 4.69 17.50
CA THR A 236 23.86 4.11 18.82
C THR A 236 22.68 3.37 19.44
N GLY A 237 21.54 3.38 18.76
CA GLY A 237 20.26 2.91 19.28
C GLY A 237 19.46 4.02 19.97
N PHE A 238 18.18 3.75 20.18
CA PHE A 238 17.23 4.71 20.73
C PHE A 238 17.23 4.68 22.26
N THR A 239 17.35 5.86 22.87
CA THR A 239 17.15 6.02 24.31
C THR A 239 15.67 5.91 24.69
N ALA A 240 15.36 5.81 25.98
CA ALA A 240 13.97 5.83 26.45
C ALA A 240 13.22 7.12 26.03
N GLN A 241 13.91 8.27 25.99
CA GLN A 241 13.33 9.53 25.55
C GLN A 241 13.04 9.53 24.04
N ASP A 242 13.92 8.94 23.23
CA ASP A 242 13.72 8.81 21.79
C ASP A 242 12.50 7.92 21.51
N LEU A 243 12.44 6.76 22.18
CA LEU A 243 11.30 5.84 22.08
C LEU A 243 10.00 6.49 22.54
N GLN A 244 10.02 7.33 23.58
CA GLN A 244 8.85 8.08 24.01
C GLN A 244 8.37 9.04 22.92
N ALA A 245 9.27 9.82 22.30
CA ALA A 245 8.90 10.74 21.22
C ALA A 245 8.30 10.02 20.01
N ILE A 246 8.88 8.88 19.63
CA ILE A 246 8.40 8.01 18.55
C ILE A 246 7.02 7.45 18.89
N THR A 247 6.85 6.92 20.10
CA THR A 247 5.59 6.33 20.58
C THR A 247 4.48 7.38 20.65
N SER A 248 4.78 8.59 21.12
CA SER A 248 3.83 9.72 21.11
C SER A 248 3.44 10.13 19.70
N PHE A 249 4.38 10.10 18.75
CA PHE A 249 4.05 10.33 17.34
C PHE A 249 3.17 9.22 16.78
N PHE A 250 3.47 7.95 17.07
CA PHE A 250 2.63 6.81 16.70
C PHE A 250 1.21 6.96 17.24
N GLN A 251 1.05 7.33 18.51
CA GLN A 251 -0.27 7.57 19.12
C GLN A 251 -1.02 8.70 18.42
N THR A 252 -0.30 9.76 18.02
CA THR A 252 -0.89 10.90 17.29
C THR A 252 -1.37 10.50 15.89
N VAL A 253 -0.58 9.70 15.17
CA VAL A 253 -0.91 9.22 13.81
C VAL A 253 -2.04 8.19 13.86
N SER A 254 -1.93 7.19 14.73
CA SER A 254 -2.88 6.07 14.81
C SER A 254 -4.18 6.42 15.54
N GLY A 255 -4.16 7.46 16.39
CA GLY A 255 -5.27 7.78 17.30
C GLY A 255 -5.45 6.77 18.43
N LYS A 256 -4.49 5.86 18.65
CA LYS A 256 -4.56 4.77 19.63
C LYS A 256 -3.37 4.82 20.58
N ILE A 257 -3.60 4.43 21.84
CA ILE A 257 -2.51 4.21 22.78
C ILE A 257 -1.83 2.89 22.36
N PRO A 258 -0.53 2.90 22.02
CA PRO A 258 0.17 1.69 21.59
C PRO A 258 0.29 0.70 22.75
N SER A 259 0.00 -0.57 22.48
CA SER A 259 0.34 -1.67 23.39
C SER A 259 1.86 -1.86 23.48
N GLU A 260 2.33 -2.69 24.41
CA GLU A 260 3.75 -3.10 24.43
C GLU A 260 4.15 -3.80 23.12
N SER A 261 3.28 -4.67 22.58
CA SER A 261 3.55 -5.32 21.29
C SER A 261 3.63 -4.33 20.12
N ASP A 262 2.83 -3.26 20.11
CA ASP A 262 2.93 -2.20 19.10
C ASP A 262 4.29 -1.48 19.20
N LYS A 263 4.76 -1.20 20.42
CA LYS A 263 6.06 -0.56 20.65
C LYS A 263 7.21 -1.45 20.17
N ASP A 264 7.17 -2.74 20.49
CA ASP A 264 8.19 -3.72 20.07
C ASP A 264 8.25 -3.84 18.54
N VAL A 265 7.09 -3.98 17.89
CA VAL A 265 7.00 -4.04 16.42
C VAL A 265 7.47 -2.74 15.77
N LEU A 266 7.08 -1.59 16.32
CA LEU A 266 7.51 -0.29 15.81
C LEU A 266 9.03 -0.12 15.89
N GLN A 267 9.62 -0.44 17.05
CA GLN A 267 11.06 -0.37 17.26
C GLN A 267 11.81 -1.29 16.30
N ALA A 268 11.35 -2.54 16.13
CA ALA A 268 11.95 -3.49 15.21
C ALA A 268 11.91 -3.00 13.76
N PHE A 269 10.75 -2.54 13.29
CA PHE A 269 10.61 -2.01 11.93
C PHE A 269 11.46 -0.76 11.70
N MET A 270 11.57 0.11 12.70
CA MET A 270 12.42 1.29 12.63
C MET A 270 13.89 0.92 12.49
N LEU A 271 14.42 0.07 13.38
CA LEU A 271 15.82 -0.35 13.32
C LEU A 271 16.14 -1.02 11.99
N HIS A 272 15.22 -1.86 11.50
CA HIS A 272 15.34 -2.46 10.17
C HIS A 272 15.36 -1.40 9.06
N SER A 273 14.43 -0.44 9.08
CA SER A 273 14.34 0.62 8.06
C SER A 273 15.56 1.53 8.07
N CYS A 274 16.04 1.98 9.23
CA CYS A 274 17.27 2.78 9.32
C CYS A 274 18.47 2.00 8.74
N ARG A 275 18.65 0.73 9.13
CA ARG A 275 19.74 -0.09 8.58
C ARG A 275 19.63 -0.28 7.07
N ALA A 276 18.42 -0.52 6.54
CA ALA A 276 18.20 -0.69 5.11
C ALA A 276 18.54 0.59 4.34
N PHE A 277 18.11 1.76 4.81
CA PHE A 277 18.48 3.02 4.17
C PHE A 277 19.97 3.33 4.30
N ALA A 278 20.58 3.10 5.47
CA ALA A 278 22.01 3.30 5.68
C ALA A 278 22.83 2.46 4.69
N ASP A 279 22.53 1.16 4.57
CA ASP A 279 23.20 0.27 3.62
C ASP A 279 23.06 0.78 2.17
N VAL A 280 21.86 1.16 1.74
CA VAL A 280 21.63 1.69 0.38
C VAL A 280 22.46 2.96 0.12
N ILE A 281 22.51 3.87 1.10
CA ILE A 281 23.21 5.16 0.96
C ILE A 281 24.73 4.96 0.96
N GLU A 282 25.25 4.17 1.89
CA GLU A 282 26.69 3.92 2.08
C GLU A 282 27.30 3.12 0.92
N SER A 283 26.62 2.05 0.50
CA SER A 283 27.03 1.25 -0.65
C SER A 283 26.86 1.99 -1.98
N GLY A 284 26.05 3.05 -2.00
CA GLY A 284 25.68 3.75 -3.22
C GLY A 284 24.84 2.91 -4.19
N ARG A 285 24.26 1.78 -3.75
CA ARG A 285 23.43 0.88 -4.57
C ARG A 285 22.30 1.61 -5.30
N TRP A 286 21.77 2.68 -4.70
CA TRP A 286 20.72 3.50 -5.31
C TRP A 286 21.07 4.08 -6.68
N LYS A 287 22.36 4.21 -7.01
CA LYS A 287 22.81 4.68 -8.33
C LYS A 287 22.54 3.66 -9.45
N GLY A 288 22.39 2.38 -9.11
CA GLY A 288 22.05 1.30 -10.02
C GLY A 288 20.56 0.95 -10.06
N PHE A 289 19.73 1.64 -9.27
CA PHE A 289 18.28 1.43 -9.31
C PHE A 289 17.73 1.83 -10.68
N PRO A 290 16.69 1.13 -11.18
CA PRO A 290 16.10 1.47 -12.46
C PRO A 290 15.48 2.86 -12.40
N VAL A 291 15.55 3.60 -13.51
CA VAL A 291 14.98 4.95 -13.63
C VAL A 291 13.46 4.90 -13.43
N GLU A 292 12.82 3.87 -13.97
CA GLU A 292 11.40 3.60 -13.80
C GLU A 292 11.23 2.21 -13.17
N PRO A 293 10.40 2.07 -12.12
CA PRO A 293 10.13 0.77 -11.53
C PRO A 293 9.36 -0.11 -12.53
N VAL A 294 9.69 -1.40 -12.58
CA VAL A 294 8.89 -2.38 -13.34
C VAL A 294 7.58 -2.60 -12.60
N LEU A 295 6.49 -2.10 -13.17
CA LEU A 295 5.14 -2.24 -12.65
C LEU A 295 4.51 -3.54 -13.16
N ALA A 296 3.77 -4.22 -12.30
CA ALA A 296 2.92 -5.35 -12.67
C ALA A 296 1.57 -5.28 -11.96
N ILE A 297 0.60 -6.01 -12.49
CA ILE A 297 -0.73 -6.19 -11.89
C ILE A 297 -0.87 -7.66 -11.52
N GLU A 298 -1.06 -7.93 -10.24
CA GLU A 298 -1.34 -9.27 -9.74
C GLU A 298 -2.85 -9.57 -9.87
N ALA A 299 -3.28 -9.79 -11.12
CA ALA A 299 -4.69 -9.93 -11.45
C ALA A 299 -5.31 -11.25 -10.99
N ASP A 300 -6.60 -11.22 -10.72
CA ASP A 300 -7.40 -12.43 -10.54
C ASP A 300 -7.68 -13.11 -11.90
N PRO A 301 -7.91 -14.44 -11.95
CA PRO A 301 -8.23 -15.13 -13.20
C PRO A 301 -9.43 -14.48 -13.92
N GLY A 302 -9.28 -14.17 -15.20
CA GLY A 302 -10.31 -13.49 -16.00
C GLY A 302 -10.27 -11.96 -15.97
N GLU A 303 -9.54 -11.32 -15.04
CA GLU A 303 -9.52 -9.84 -14.97
C GLU A 303 -8.78 -9.18 -16.15
N LEU A 304 -7.76 -9.85 -16.69
CA LEU A 304 -6.96 -9.31 -17.80
C LEU A 304 -7.36 -9.88 -19.17
N ASP A 305 -8.21 -10.91 -19.22
CA ASP A 305 -8.51 -11.66 -20.45
C ASP A 305 -9.20 -10.78 -21.52
N ASP A 306 -9.88 -9.70 -21.11
CA ASP A 306 -10.62 -8.79 -22.00
C ASP A 306 -9.93 -7.41 -22.22
N ILE A 307 -8.73 -7.20 -21.68
CA ILE A 307 -8.09 -5.88 -21.64
C ILE A 307 -7.57 -5.44 -23.01
N ASP A 308 -7.07 -6.34 -23.86
CA ASP A 308 -6.24 -5.91 -24.98
C ASP A 308 -7.00 -5.21 -26.12
N ASP A 309 -8.20 -5.67 -26.51
CA ASP A 309 -8.89 -5.06 -27.67
C ASP A 309 -9.88 -3.95 -27.29
N SER A 310 -10.61 -4.12 -26.19
CA SER A 310 -11.71 -3.21 -25.86
C SER A 310 -11.25 -1.97 -25.10
N SER A 311 -10.19 -2.09 -24.29
CA SER A 311 -9.73 -1.00 -23.43
C SER A 311 -8.96 0.06 -24.22
N GLU A 312 -8.18 -0.34 -25.23
CA GLU A 312 -7.44 0.60 -26.06
C GLU A 312 -8.39 1.42 -26.95
N GLU A 313 -9.37 0.78 -27.58
CA GLU A 313 -10.40 1.47 -28.36
C GLU A 313 -11.19 2.48 -27.52
N TRP A 314 -11.58 2.09 -26.30
CA TRP A 314 -12.25 2.99 -25.38
C TRP A 314 -11.35 4.16 -24.97
N TRP A 315 -10.07 3.91 -24.66
CA TRP A 315 -9.13 4.95 -24.28
C TRP A 315 -8.92 5.96 -25.40
N GLN A 316 -8.71 5.49 -26.64
CA GLN A 316 -8.60 6.36 -27.81
C GLN A 316 -9.88 7.18 -28.02
N TYR A 317 -11.06 6.57 -27.89
CA TYR A 317 -12.34 7.27 -27.95
C TYR A 317 -12.46 8.35 -26.87
N LEU A 318 -12.10 8.03 -25.62
CA LEU A 318 -12.16 8.94 -24.49
C LEU A 318 -11.22 10.13 -24.66
N GLN A 319 -10.01 9.93 -25.18
CA GLN A 319 -9.06 11.02 -25.49
C GLN A 319 -9.62 11.96 -26.56
N ASN A 320 -10.20 11.40 -27.63
CA ASN A 320 -10.86 12.18 -28.67
C ASN A 320 -12.07 12.93 -28.12
N TRP A 321 -12.89 12.29 -27.28
CA TRP A 321 -14.04 12.90 -26.64
C TRP A 321 -13.64 14.06 -25.71
N LYS A 322 -12.61 13.90 -24.87
CA LYS A 322 -12.08 14.98 -24.03
C LYS A 322 -11.61 16.17 -24.87
N LYS A 323 -10.95 15.91 -26.00
CA LYS A 323 -10.53 16.95 -26.97
C LYS A 323 -11.74 17.67 -27.57
N MET A 324 -12.76 16.92 -28.00
CA MET A 324 -13.99 17.48 -28.56
C MET A 324 -14.77 18.31 -27.51
N LYS A 325 -14.89 17.81 -26.27
CA LYS A 325 -15.55 18.50 -25.16
C LYS A 325 -14.86 19.82 -24.83
N LYS A 326 -13.51 19.81 -24.76
CA LYS A 326 -12.72 21.04 -24.57
C LYS A 326 -12.93 22.06 -25.70
N SER A 327 -13.18 21.59 -26.92
CA SER A 327 -13.49 22.46 -28.08
C SER A 327 -14.97 22.87 -28.19
N GLY A 328 -15.83 22.48 -27.23
CA GLY A 328 -17.26 22.80 -27.26
C GLY A 328 -18.09 21.99 -28.24
N LYS A 329 -17.52 20.98 -28.92
CA LYS A 329 -18.18 20.22 -29.99
C LYS A 329 -19.21 19.19 -29.51
N VAL A 330 -19.24 18.90 -28.21
CA VAL A 330 -20.04 17.80 -27.63
C VAL A 330 -21.05 18.27 -26.58
N GLY A 331 -21.24 19.59 -26.45
CA GLY A 331 -22.18 20.18 -25.49
C GLY A 331 -21.96 19.71 -24.04
N GLU A 332 -23.06 19.55 -23.31
CA GLU A 332 -23.10 19.10 -21.90
C GLU A 332 -23.03 17.58 -21.74
N GLU A 333 -22.54 16.84 -22.75
CA GLU A 333 -22.46 15.39 -22.67
C GLU A 333 -21.63 14.94 -21.45
N THR A 334 -22.19 13.98 -20.72
CA THR A 334 -21.53 13.34 -19.57
C THR A 334 -20.62 12.22 -20.04
N MET A 335 -19.60 11.88 -19.24
CA MET A 335 -18.71 10.74 -19.53
C MET A 335 -19.49 9.42 -19.68
N ARG A 336 -20.60 9.28 -18.93
CA ARG A 336 -21.49 8.11 -19.03
C ARG A 336 -22.17 8.02 -20.41
N GLN A 337 -22.66 9.14 -20.94
CA GLN A 337 -23.25 9.17 -22.28
C GLN A 337 -22.21 8.85 -23.35
N ALA A 338 -21.01 9.42 -23.22
CA ALA A 338 -19.89 9.14 -24.13
C ALA A 338 -19.53 7.65 -24.17
N PHE A 339 -19.53 6.99 -23.01
CA PHE A 339 -19.29 5.55 -22.89
C PHE A 339 -20.41 4.72 -23.55
N LEU A 340 -21.68 5.04 -23.27
CA LEU A 340 -22.82 4.34 -23.88
C LEU A 340 -22.85 4.50 -25.41
N ASP A 341 -22.43 5.66 -25.91
CA ASP A 341 -22.32 5.93 -27.35
C ASP A 341 -21.18 5.13 -28.00
N TRP A 342 -20.05 4.98 -27.30
CA TRP A 342 -18.96 4.11 -27.72
C TRP A 342 -19.38 2.64 -27.74
N GLU A 343 -20.02 2.14 -26.67
CA GLU A 343 -20.55 0.76 -26.61
C GLU A 343 -21.53 0.49 -27.75
N ARG A 344 -22.43 1.44 -28.05
CA ARG A 344 -23.38 1.31 -29.16
C ARG A 344 -22.70 1.21 -30.52
N LYS A 345 -21.59 1.93 -30.72
CA LYS A 345 -20.82 1.91 -31.97
C LYS A 345 -20.02 0.62 -32.13
N ASN A 346 -19.38 0.15 -31.05
CA ASN A 346 -18.49 -1.01 -31.10
C ASN A 346 -19.20 -2.35 -30.87
N GLY A 347 -20.29 -2.39 -30.11
CA GLY A 347 -21.14 -3.58 -29.97
C GLY A 347 -21.83 -3.97 -31.28
N ARG A 348 -22.02 -3.03 -32.22
CA ARG A 348 -22.49 -3.32 -33.59
C ARG A 348 -21.41 -3.97 -34.45
N LYS A 349 -20.14 -3.61 -34.28
CA LYS A 349 -19.01 -4.21 -35.01
C LYS A 349 -18.71 -5.65 -34.59
N LYS A 350 -18.91 -6.00 -33.31
CA LYS A 350 -18.69 -7.38 -32.82
C LYS A 350 -19.78 -8.38 -33.25
N ARG A 351 -20.90 -7.91 -33.82
CA ARG A 351 -22.04 -8.76 -34.26
C ARG A 351 -22.14 -8.90 -35.79
N SER A 352 -21.36 -8.13 -36.54
CA SER A 352 -21.18 -8.25 -37.99
C SER A 352 -19.92 -9.05 -38.27
#